data_AF-A0ABD2MI37-F1
#
_entry.id   AF-A0ABD2MI37-F1
#
_cell.length_a   1.000
_cell.length_b   1.000
_cell.length_c   1.000
_cell.angle_alpha   90.00
_cell.angle_beta   90.00
_cell.angle_gamma   90.00
#
_symmetry.space_group_name_H-M   'P 1'
#
loop_
_entity.id
_entity.type
_entity.pdbx_description
1 polymer ?
#
loop_
_entity_poly.entity_id
_entity_poly.type
_entity_poly.pdbx_seq_one_letter_code
_entity_poly.pdbx_strand_id
1 'polypeptide(L)' 'MIIQRCQNKFLRLITNAYRYVTDEELHNDFEIKWALKVIQDFDLKHERRLFIHTNVDAVHLYNTQEIRRLMAPNHTISCE' A
#
# COMPACT_ATOMS: atom_id res chain seq x y z
N MET A 1 9.54 -2.17 -1.50
CA MET A 1 8.07 -2.41 -1.63
C MET A 1 7.75 -2.98 -3.01
N ILE A 2 7.05 -4.11 -3.12
CA ILE A 2 6.74 -4.78 -4.42
C ILE A 2 5.89 -3.87 -5.32
N ILE A 3 4.87 -3.21 -4.77
CA ILE A 3 3.96 -2.33 -5.49
C ILE A 3 4.71 -1.19 -6.20
N GLN A 4 5.72 -0.58 -5.57
CA GLN A 4 6.53 0.47 -6.19
C GLN A 4 7.30 -0.04 -7.39
N ARG A 5 7.90 -1.23 -7.29
CA ARG A 5 8.63 -1.84 -8.40
C ARG A 5 7.70 -2.14 -9.58
N CYS A 6 6.48 -2.61 -9.30
CA CYS A 6 5.46 -2.78 -10.32
C CYS A 6 5.09 -1.44 -10.96
N GLN A 7 4.84 -0.40 -10.16
CA GLN A 7 4.55 0.95 -10.66
C GLN A 7 5.64 1.44 -11.62
N ASN A 8 6.91 1.38 -11.23
CA ASN A 8 8.02 1.84 -12.07
C ASN A 8 8.11 1.05 -13.38
N LYS A 9 7.89 -0.28 -13.34
CA LYS A 9 7.87 -1.12 -14.53
C LYS A 9 6.73 -0.76 -15.48
N PHE A 10 5.52 -0.56 -14.94
CA PHE A 10 4.36 -0.13 -15.73
C PHE A 10 4.57 1.26 -16.31
N LEU A 11 5.07 2.20 -15.51
CA LEU A 11 5.30 3.57 -15.94
C LEU A 11 6.31 3.64 -17.09
N ARG A 12 7.40 2.89 -17.02
CA ARG A 12 8.35 2.76 -18.13
C ARG A 12 7.75 2.12 -19.38
N LEU A 13 6.91 1.11 -19.20
CA LEU A 13 6.28 0.40 -20.31
C LEU A 13 5.30 1.30 -21.08
N ILE A 14 4.44 2.04 -20.38
CA ILE A 14 3.40 2.88 -21.02
C ILE A 14 4.00 4.13 -21.68
N THR A 15 5.06 4.69 -21.11
CA THR A 15 5.74 5.89 -21.63
C THR A 15 6.78 5.57 -22.69
N ASN A 16 7.05 4.28 -22.92
CA ASN A 16 8.15 3.80 -23.76
C ASN A 16 9.49 4.49 -23.42
N ALA A 17 9.73 4.66 -22.11
CA ALA A 17 10.87 5.43 -21.62
C ALA A 17 12.20 4.77 -22.01
N TYR A 18 13.15 5.59 -22.47
CA TYR A 18 14.48 5.13 -22.77
C TYR A 18 15.20 4.60 -21.52
N ARG A 19 16.17 3.71 -21.68
CA ARG A 19 16.89 3.06 -20.56
C ARG A 19 17.55 4.04 -19.59
N TYR A 20 18.03 5.18 -20.10
CA TYR A 20 18.72 6.22 -19.33
C TYR A 20 17.79 7.13 -18.53
N VAL A 21 16.50 7.22 -18.89
CA VAL A 21 15.53 8.03 -18.15
C VAL A 21 15.35 7.40 -16.78
N THR A 22 15.53 8.18 -15.72
CA THR A 22 15.36 7.71 -14.34
C THR A 22 13.88 7.59 -13.99
N ASP A 23 13.58 6.73 -13.02
CA ASP A 23 12.20 6.64 -12.53
C ASP A 23 11.75 7.96 -11.88
N GLU A 24 12.68 8.73 -11.28
CA GLU A 24 12.40 10.05 -10.73
C GLU A 24 12.00 11.07 -11.79
N GLU A 25 12.71 11.12 -12.92
CA GLU A 25 12.32 11.95 -14.07
C GLU A 25 10.92 11.56 -14.56
N LEU A 26 10.63 10.26 -14.73
CA LEU A 26 9.28 9.83 -15.13
C LEU A 26 8.21 10.21 -14.11
N HIS A 27 8.50 10.11 -12.81
CA HIS A 27 7.55 10.51 -11.78
C HIS A 27 7.31 12.03 -11.77
N ASN A 28 8.33 12.83 -12.04
CA ASN A 28 8.24 14.29 -12.10
C ASN A 28 7.56 14.76 -13.39
N ASP A 29 7.95 14.23 -14.55
CA ASP A 29 7.43 14.60 -15.87
C ASP A 29 5.93 14.33 -16.01
N PHE A 30 5.47 13.21 -15.44
CA PHE A 30 4.05 12.82 -15.47
C PHE A 30 3.29 13.25 -14.21
N GLU A 31 3.94 13.94 -13.27
CA GLU A 31 3.38 14.34 -11.97
C GLU A 31 2.75 13.17 -11.18
N ILE A 32 3.27 11.96 -11.37
CA ILE A 32 2.76 10.75 -10.73
C ILE A 32 3.41 10.58 -9.36
N LYS A 33 2.59 10.55 -8.31
CA LYS A 33 3.08 10.22 -6.97
C LYS A 33 3.61 8.79 -6.89
N TRP A 34 4.70 8.63 -6.16
CA TRP A 34 5.21 7.32 -5.74
C TRP A 34 4.12 6.55 -4.97
N ALA A 35 3.94 5.27 -5.28
CA ALA A 35 2.98 4.39 -4.60
C ALA A 35 3.19 4.40 -3.09
N LEU A 36 4.44 4.47 -2.61
CA LEU A 36 4.72 4.57 -1.18
C LEU A 36 4.10 5.84 -0.56
N LYS A 37 4.24 6.98 -1.23
CA LYS A 37 3.69 8.26 -0.77
C LYS A 37 2.16 8.24 -0.77
N VAL A 38 1.57 7.60 -1.79
CA VAL A 38 0.11 7.39 -1.84
C VAL A 38 -0.36 6.53 -0.66
N ILE A 39 0.34 5.43 -0.35
CA ILE A 39 0.01 4.58 0.80
C ILE A 39 0.06 5.39 2.10
N GLN A 40 1.10 6.19 2.31
CA GLN A 40 1.21 7.08 3.48
C GLN A 40 0.07 8.11 3.53
N ASP A 41 -0.26 8.74 2.40
CA ASP A 41 -1.39 9.67 2.31
C ASP A 41 -2.71 8.98 2.72
N PHE A 42 -2.91 7.72 2.31
CA PHE A 42 -4.09 6.94 2.68
C PHE A 42 -4.11 6.53 4.14
N ASP A 43 -2.95 6.19 4.70
CA ASP A 43 -2.80 5.83 6.11
C ASP A 43 -3.16 7.01 7.02
N LEU A 44 -2.61 8.19 6.75
CA LEU A 44 -2.95 9.44 7.46
C LEU A 44 -4.42 9.84 7.30
N LYS A 45 -5.03 9.56 6.14
CA LYS A 45 -6.46 9.78 5.94
C LYS A 45 -7.28 8.76 6.73
N HIS A 46 -6.82 7.52 6.82
CA HIS A 46 -7.48 6.47 7.58
C HIS A 46 -7.45 6.76 9.08
N GLU A 47 -6.28 7.08 9.62
CA GLU A 47 -6.08 7.53 10.99
C GLU A 47 -7.03 8.68 11.35
N ARG A 48 -7.04 9.77 10.55
CA ARG A 48 -7.96 10.89 10.78
C ARG A 48 -9.42 10.47 10.76
N ARG A 49 -9.82 9.60 9.83
CA ARG A 49 -11.21 9.09 9.76
C ARG A 49 -11.58 8.32 11.02
N LEU A 50 -10.67 7.56 11.61
CA LEU A 50 -10.91 6.82 12.86
C LEU A 50 -11.09 7.78 14.03
N PHE A 51 -10.23 8.80 14.15
CA PHE A 51 -10.30 9.76 15.26
C PHE A 51 -11.55 10.63 15.25
N ILE A 52 -12.08 11.00 14.08
CA ILE A 52 -13.30 11.82 13.98
C ILE A 52 -14.58 10.99 13.92
N HIS A 53 -14.48 9.66 13.93
CA HIS A 53 -15.63 8.79 13.74
C HIS A 53 -16.58 8.87 14.95
N THR A 54 -17.89 8.84 14.69
CA THR A 54 -18.92 8.90 15.75
C THR A 54 -18.84 7.73 16.72
N ASN A 55 -18.40 6.56 16.24
CA ASN A 55 -18.14 5.40 17.09
C ASN A 55 -16.76 5.53 17.75
N VAL A 56 -16.75 5.69 19.08
CA VAL A 56 -15.54 5.79 19.92
C VAL A 56 -14.66 4.55 19.80
N ASP A 57 -15.26 3.37 19.60
CA ASP A 57 -14.54 2.10 19.48
C ASP A 57 -13.78 1.99 18.15
N ALA A 58 -14.07 2.85 17.17
CA ALA A 58 -13.40 2.82 15.87
C ALA A 58 -11.89 3.10 15.99
N VAL A 59 -11.45 3.82 17.03
CA VAL A 59 -10.04 4.07 17.31
C VAL A 59 -9.27 2.76 17.54
N HIS A 60 -9.92 1.70 18.04
CA HIS A 60 -9.29 0.39 18.21
C HIS A 60 -8.88 -0.27 16.89
N LEU A 61 -9.45 0.13 15.75
CA LEU A 61 -9.05 -0.35 14.43
C LEU A 61 -7.71 0.23 13.95
N TYR A 62 -7.16 1.23 14.65
CA TYR A 62 -5.83 1.77 14.40
C TYR A 62 -4.72 0.82 14.87
N ASN A 63 -5.04 -0.10 15.81
CA ASN A 63 -4.07 -1.05 16.35
C ASN A 63 -3.62 -2.05 15.27
N THR A 64 -2.38 -1.90 14.85
CA THR A 64 -1.70 -2.66 13.79
C THR A 64 -1.25 -4.06 14.22
N GLN A 65 -1.50 -4.45 15.48
CA GLN A 65 -1.03 -5.71 16.05
C GLN A 65 -1.88 -6.91 15.62
N GLU A 66 -3.08 -6.69 15.09
CA GLU A 66 -3.73 -7.67 14.23
C GLU A 66 -3.15 -7.60 12.83
N ILE A 67 -1.94 -8.16 12.69
CA ILE A 67 -1.49 -8.71 11.42
C ILE A 67 -2.64 -9.57 10.91
N ARG A 68 -3.24 -9.13 9.79
CA ARG A 68 -4.21 -9.84 8.96
C ARG A 68 -4.09 -11.34 9.17
N ARG A 69 -4.98 -11.93 9.96
CA ARG A 69 -5.15 -13.38 10.02
C ARG A 69 -5.79 -13.82 8.70
N LEU A 70 -4.97 -13.88 7.65
CA LEU A 70 -5.00 -15.01 6.72
C LEU A 70 -4.06 -16.09 7.26
N MET A 71 -4.04 -16.29 8.58
CA MET A 71 -3.63 -17.55 9.13
C MET A 71 -4.79 -18.48 8.79
N ALA A 72 -4.59 -19.35 7.80
CA ALA A 72 -5.50 -20.46 7.59
C ALA A 72 -5.76 -21.10 8.97
N PRO A 73 -7.01 -21.42 9.34
CA PRO A 73 -7.20 -22.24 10.51
C PRO A 73 -6.39 -23.51 10.25
N ASN A 74 -5.36 -23.73 11.07
CA ASN A 74 -4.73 -25.04 11.22
C ASN A 74 -5.84 -25.94 11.77
N HIS A 75 -6.75 -26.38 10.91
CA HIS A 75 -7.48 -27.60 11.12
C HIS A 75 -6.39 -28.66 11.06
N THR A 76 -5.99 -29.12 12.23
CA THR A 76 -5.37 -30.42 12.43
C THR A 76 -6.17 -31.42 11.62
N ILE A 77 -5.68 -31.75 10.43
CA ILE A 77 -6.06 -33.00 9.79
C ILE A 77 -5.27 -34.03 10.59
N SER A 78 -5.95 -34.71 11.52
CA SER A 78 -5.51 -36.02 11.97
C SER A 78 -5.41 -36.87 10.71
N CYS A 79 -4.19 -37.11 10.27
CA CYS A 79 -3.84 -38.30 9.50
C CYS A 79 -2.95 -39.13 10.41
N GLU A 80 -3.37 -40.38 10.59
CA GLU A 80 -2.90 -41.44 11.49
C GLU A 80 -3.48 -41.42 12.91
#